data_AF-A0A1I8G186-F1
#
_entry.id   AF-A0A1I8G186-F1
#
_cell.length_a   1.000
_cell.length_b   1.000
_cell.length_c   1.000
_cell.angle_alpha   90.00
_cell.angle_beta   90.00
_cell.angle_gamma   90.00
#
_symmetry.space_group_name_H-M   'P 1'
#
loop_
_entity.id
_entity.type
_entity.pdbx_description
1 polymer ?
#
loop_
_entity_poly.entity_id
_entity_poly.type
_entity_poly.pdbx_seq_one_letter_code
_entity_poly.pdbx_strand_id
1 'polypeptide(L)'
;MNLIQKKFMKKIKTKFRSNWKKINDAYTYVNCLQTELEACTAEFNAQMTAAKVELVALRKRIGAKRIEKAAPYYRQLAERARAQDLAADAARQYQRSLSELQAARETLEVAENAQKPSVQTDAAGAAAACLDEAAASWEEHLSLARQRVVYAEQELERCRYEHQLHSKQYSKASEQLASLKAKQERLIESCRPFYELKMARERTLTELEDRRQQLTERLGGQKRAHKQAMSSLEAISSDMHMRRLQQQVSPADHVSISLTADAESMRSDCSEESRQLTLPPAAPSSASVPPSPARGRIVSRLGHVTEHPLLQSVSGLSASSSSKSSNAAAATAAAAPPSSPTPADA
;
A
#
# COMPACT_ATOMS: atom_id res chain seq x y z
N MET A 1 20.13 -39.87 33.05
CA MET A 1 19.52 -38.97 32.03
C MET A 1 19.37 -39.71 30.71
N ASN A 2 18.13 -39.96 30.27
CA ASN A 2 17.82 -40.78 29.10
C ASN A 2 18.30 -40.12 27.78
N LEU A 3 18.66 -40.93 26.77
CA LEU A 3 19.14 -40.45 25.46
C LEU A 3 18.16 -39.45 24.79
N ILE A 4 16.86 -39.66 25.02
CA ILE A 4 15.77 -38.79 24.57
C ILE A 4 15.87 -37.40 25.23
N GLN A 5 16.14 -37.33 26.54
CA GLN A 5 16.31 -36.07 27.26
C GLN A 5 17.55 -35.31 26.79
N LYS A 6 18.67 -36.01 26.52
CA LYS A 6 19.90 -35.39 25.99
C LYS A 6 19.67 -34.77 24.60
N LYS A 7 19.00 -35.51 23.69
CA LYS A 7 18.62 -35.01 22.35
C LYS A 7 17.70 -33.79 22.44
N PHE A 8 16.72 -33.83 23.34
CA PHE A 8 15.79 -32.72 23.58
C PHE A 8 16.49 -31.46 24.11
N MET A 9 17.34 -31.60 25.12
CA MET A 9 18.09 -30.49 25.72
C MET A 9 19.02 -29.82 24.68
N LYS A 10 19.69 -30.62 23.84
CA LYS A 10 20.50 -30.10 22.73
C LYS A 10 19.64 -29.27 21.76
N LYS A 11 18.45 -29.75 21.41
CA LYS A 11 17.51 -29.04 20.52
C LYS A 11 17.03 -27.71 21.13
N ILE A 12 16.68 -27.67 22.42
CA ILE A 12 16.31 -26.43 23.10
C ILE A 12 17.48 -25.45 23.10
N LYS A 13 18.68 -25.89 23.52
CA LYS A 13 19.85 -25.01 23.60
C LYS A 13 20.17 -24.37 22.25
N THR A 14 20.05 -25.12 21.16
CA THR A 14 20.21 -24.59 19.80
C THR A 14 19.11 -23.57 19.44
N LYS A 15 17.84 -23.88 19.72
CA LYS A 15 16.73 -22.94 19.47
C LYS A 15 16.86 -21.65 20.28
N PHE A 16 17.19 -21.77 21.57
CA PHE A 16 17.42 -20.64 22.47
C PHE A 16 18.54 -19.75 21.95
N ARG A 17 19.71 -20.34 21.62
CA ARG A 17 20.85 -19.60 21.06
C ARG A 17 20.50 -18.91 19.73
N SER A 18 19.73 -19.58 18.87
CA SER A 18 19.29 -19.00 17.60
C SER A 18 18.34 -17.83 17.79
N ASN A 19 17.33 -17.95 18.66
CA ASN A 19 16.40 -16.86 18.95
C ASN A 19 17.08 -15.70 19.68
N TRP A 20 18.01 -15.98 20.60
CA TRP A 20 18.84 -14.94 21.23
C TRP A 20 19.65 -14.15 20.19
N LYS A 21 20.28 -14.83 19.23
CA LYS A 21 20.96 -14.16 18.13
C LYS A 21 20.00 -13.27 17.33
N LYS A 22 18.80 -13.76 17.00
CA LYS A 22 17.78 -12.96 16.30
C LYS A 22 17.36 -11.71 17.07
N ILE A 23 17.24 -11.80 18.39
CA ILE A 23 16.91 -10.65 19.26
C ILE A 23 18.03 -9.62 19.19
N ASN A 24 19.27 -10.05 19.37
CA ASN A 24 20.42 -9.15 19.35
C ASN A 24 20.58 -8.48 17.96
N ASP A 25 20.46 -9.27 16.89
CA ASP A 25 20.49 -8.76 15.52
C ASP A 25 19.36 -7.74 15.32
N ALA A 26 18.11 -8.08 15.64
CA ALA A 26 16.97 -7.18 15.52
C ALA A 26 17.14 -5.91 16.37
N TYR A 27 17.70 -6.00 17.57
CA TYR A 27 17.99 -4.86 18.44
C TYR A 27 19.01 -3.90 17.81
N THR A 28 20.12 -4.43 17.29
CA THR A 28 21.11 -3.60 16.57
C THR A 28 20.50 -2.92 15.35
N TYR A 29 19.72 -3.64 14.55
CA TYR A 29 19.01 -3.07 13.40
C TYR A 29 17.99 -2.00 13.80
N VAL A 30 17.26 -2.19 14.90
CA VAL A 30 16.32 -1.19 15.42
C VAL A 30 17.05 0.11 15.74
N ASN A 31 18.18 0.03 16.46
CA ASN A 31 18.96 1.22 16.81
C ASN A 31 19.51 1.92 15.55
N CYS A 32 20.09 1.15 14.61
CA CYS A 32 20.59 1.71 13.35
C CYS A 32 19.47 2.39 12.54
N LEU A 33 18.30 1.76 12.41
CA LEU A 33 17.16 2.33 11.69
C LEU A 33 16.57 3.56 12.38
N GLN A 34 16.63 3.63 13.72
CA GLN A 34 16.21 4.83 14.46
C GLN A 34 17.13 6.00 14.16
N THR A 35 18.45 5.80 14.26
CA THR A 35 19.42 6.86 13.93
C THR A 35 19.30 7.30 12.47
N GLU A 36 19.10 6.37 11.54
CA GLU A 36 18.91 6.71 10.13
C GLU A 36 17.60 7.50 9.90
N LEU A 37 16.51 7.12 10.58
CA LEU A 37 15.23 7.82 10.50
C LEU A 37 15.32 9.25 11.07
N GLU A 38 16.01 9.42 12.18
CA GLU A 38 16.28 10.73 12.79
C GLU A 38 17.13 11.61 11.86
N ALA A 39 18.21 11.05 11.29
CA ALA A 39 19.04 11.76 10.31
C ALA A 39 18.25 12.17 9.06
N CYS A 40 17.44 11.26 8.50
CA CYS A 40 16.58 11.55 7.35
C CYS A 40 15.52 12.62 7.68
N THR A 41 14.98 12.61 8.90
CA THR A 41 14.01 13.62 9.35
C THR A 41 14.66 15.00 9.54
N ALA A 42 15.87 15.03 10.11
CA ALA A 42 16.65 16.26 10.23
C ALA A 42 17.00 16.84 8.86
N GLU A 43 17.44 16.00 7.92
CA GLU A 43 17.72 16.38 6.53
C GLU A 43 16.49 16.96 5.83
N PHE A 44 15.33 16.30 5.95
CA PHE A 44 14.07 16.78 5.40
C PHE A 44 13.72 18.18 5.94
N ASN A 45 13.81 18.38 7.26
CA ASN A 45 13.51 19.67 7.88
C ASN A 45 14.49 20.77 7.45
N ALA A 46 15.77 20.43 7.30
CA ALA A 46 16.79 21.36 6.81
C ALA A 46 16.51 21.76 5.35
N GLN A 47 16.25 20.79 4.46
CA GLN A 47 15.92 21.04 3.05
C GLN A 47 14.62 21.86 2.91
N MET A 48 13.60 21.56 3.72
CA MET A 48 12.35 22.30 3.74
C MET A 48 12.57 23.77 4.13
N THR A 49 13.41 24.01 5.14
CA THR A 49 13.73 25.37 5.60
C THR A 49 14.52 26.13 4.54
N ALA A 50 15.54 25.51 3.96
CA ALA A 50 16.32 26.08 2.86
C ALA A 50 15.43 26.44 1.66
N ALA A 51 14.56 25.51 1.23
CA ALA A 51 13.62 25.73 0.14
C ALA A 51 12.69 26.93 0.40
N LYS A 52 12.14 27.05 1.61
CA LYS A 52 11.29 28.19 1.98
C LYS A 52 12.04 29.52 1.87
N VAL A 53 13.26 29.60 2.38
CA VAL A 53 14.08 30.82 2.34
C VAL A 53 14.38 31.22 0.90
N GLU A 54 14.83 30.27 0.08
CA GLU A 54 15.18 30.53 -1.33
C GLU A 54 13.96 30.94 -2.16
N LEU A 55 12.82 30.25 -2.00
CA LEU A 55 11.59 30.57 -2.72
C LEU A 55 11.02 31.93 -2.31
N VAL A 56 11.11 32.31 -1.04
CA VAL A 56 10.71 33.65 -0.57
C VAL A 56 11.61 34.73 -1.18
N ALA A 57 12.93 34.48 -1.27
CA ALA A 57 13.86 35.40 -1.92
C ALA A 57 13.53 35.60 -3.41
N LEU A 58 13.29 34.51 -4.16
CA LEU A 58 12.87 34.58 -5.56
C LEU A 58 11.49 35.25 -5.72
N ARG A 59 10.54 34.97 -4.82
CA ARG A 59 9.22 35.62 -4.83
C ARG A 59 9.32 37.14 -4.66
N LYS A 60 10.22 37.61 -3.80
CA LYS A 60 10.51 39.06 -3.63
C LYS A 60 11.17 39.66 -4.87
N ARG A 61 12.13 38.96 -5.49
CA ARG A 61 12.86 39.43 -6.68
C ARG A 61 11.97 39.54 -7.93
N ILE A 62 11.11 38.55 -8.18
CA ILE A 62 10.24 38.50 -9.37
C ILE A 62 8.94 39.28 -9.15
N GLY A 63 8.40 39.21 -7.93
CA GLY A 63 7.15 39.82 -7.52
C GLY A 63 5.98 38.83 -7.49
N ALA A 64 5.28 38.79 -6.36
CA ALA A 64 4.17 37.87 -6.10
C ALA A 64 3.06 37.90 -7.17
N LYS A 65 2.66 39.10 -7.61
CA LYS A 65 1.60 39.28 -8.61
C LYS A 65 1.92 38.62 -9.97
N ARG A 66 3.20 38.58 -10.37
CA ARG A 66 3.61 37.95 -11.63
C ARG A 66 3.56 36.43 -11.50
N ILE A 67 4.03 35.91 -10.37
CA ILE A 67 4.03 34.48 -10.04
C ILE A 67 2.59 33.93 -10.00
N GLU A 68 1.68 34.64 -9.33
CA GLU A 68 0.26 34.27 -9.23
C GLU A 68 -0.43 34.29 -10.60
N LYS A 69 -0.12 35.28 -11.45
CA LYS A 69 -0.62 35.32 -12.83
C LYS A 69 -0.10 34.17 -13.69
N ALA A 70 1.10 33.66 -13.41
CA ALA A 70 1.73 32.55 -14.13
C ALA A 70 1.22 31.17 -13.65
N ALA A 71 0.70 31.09 -12.42
CA ALA A 71 0.23 29.87 -11.80
C ALA A 71 -0.70 28.99 -12.66
N PRO A 72 -1.72 29.52 -13.39
CA PRO A 72 -2.57 28.69 -14.24
C PRO A 72 -1.79 27.95 -15.33
N TYR A 73 -0.73 28.55 -15.90
CA TYR A 73 0.11 27.88 -16.90
C TYR A 73 0.85 26.68 -16.30
N TYR A 74 1.51 26.85 -15.15
CA TYR A 74 2.26 25.77 -14.51
C TYR A 74 1.36 24.67 -13.96
N ARG A 75 0.15 25.02 -13.47
CA ARG A 75 -0.87 24.04 -13.10
C ARG A 75 -1.34 23.23 -14.31
N GLN A 76 -1.58 23.90 -15.43
CA GLN A 76 -1.97 23.23 -16.68
C GLN A 76 -0.85 22.37 -17.24
N LEU A 77 0.40 22.79 -17.07
CA LEU A 77 1.58 22.01 -17.49
C LEU A 77 1.64 20.68 -16.72
N ALA A 78 1.39 20.72 -15.41
CA ALA A 78 1.28 19.51 -14.58
C ALA A 78 0.08 18.64 -15.00
N GLU A 79 -1.07 19.24 -15.27
CA GLU A 79 -2.26 18.51 -15.74
C GLU A 79 -2.00 17.79 -17.07
N ARG A 80 -1.37 18.47 -18.04
CA ARG A 80 -1.00 17.88 -19.32
C ARG A 80 -0.02 16.72 -19.14
N ALA A 81 0.97 16.85 -18.24
CA ALA A 81 1.90 15.77 -17.94
C ALA A 81 1.16 14.54 -17.36
N ARG A 82 0.26 14.75 -16.40
CA ARG A 82 -0.58 13.67 -15.84
C ARG A 82 -1.45 12.99 -16.91
N ALA A 83 -2.11 13.79 -17.75
CA ALA A 83 -2.93 13.27 -18.85
C ALA A 83 -2.08 12.51 -19.87
N GLN A 84 -0.84 12.93 -20.12
CA GLN A 84 0.11 12.23 -20.99
C GLN A 84 0.46 10.85 -20.43
N ASP A 85 0.80 10.78 -19.14
CA ASP A 85 1.17 9.52 -18.49
C ASP A 85 -0.01 8.53 -18.50
N LEU A 86 -1.22 9.01 -18.17
CA LEU A 86 -2.44 8.19 -18.23
C LEU A 86 -2.76 7.71 -19.65
N ALA A 87 -2.60 8.57 -20.66
CA ALA A 87 -2.82 8.19 -22.06
C ALA A 87 -1.78 7.16 -22.54
N ALA A 88 -0.52 7.31 -22.13
CA ALA A 88 0.56 6.37 -22.43
C ALA A 88 0.34 5.02 -21.73
N ASP A 89 -0.11 5.03 -20.47
CA ASP A 89 -0.46 3.81 -19.74
C ASP A 89 -1.62 3.07 -20.38
N ALA A 90 -2.68 3.79 -20.74
CA ALA A 90 -3.83 3.23 -21.45
C ALA A 90 -3.45 2.69 -22.83
N ALA A 91 -2.55 3.38 -23.56
CA ALA A 91 -2.02 2.90 -24.83
C ALA A 91 -1.24 1.57 -24.65
N ARG A 92 -0.39 1.48 -23.63
CA ARG A 92 0.34 0.25 -23.30
C ARG A 92 -0.61 -0.89 -22.94
N GLN A 93 -1.69 -0.63 -22.22
CA GLN A 93 -2.70 -1.64 -21.87
C GLN A 93 -3.46 -2.10 -23.11
N TYR A 94 -3.87 -1.18 -23.98
CA TYR A 94 -4.52 -1.51 -25.26
C TYR A 94 -3.62 -2.36 -26.18
N GLN A 95 -2.32 -2.06 -26.26
CA GLN A 95 -1.37 -2.88 -27.01
C GLN A 95 -1.21 -4.28 -26.42
N ARG A 96 -1.21 -4.40 -25.08
CA ARG A 96 -1.18 -5.70 -24.40
C ARG A 96 -2.43 -6.52 -24.69
N SER A 97 -3.62 -5.93 -24.58
CA SER A 97 -4.87 -6.65 -24.88
C SER A 97 -5.02 -7.03 -26.34
N LEU A 98 -4.48 -6.24 -27.28
CA LEU A 98 -4.36 -6.62 -28.69
C LEU A 98 -3.51 -7.89 -28.86
N SER A 99 -2.34 -7.92 -28.22
CA SER A 99 -1.46 -9.09 -28.27
C SER A 99 -2.10 -10.32 -27.60
N GLU A 100 -2.84 -10.13 -26.51
CA GLU A 100 -3.57 -11.21 -25.84
C GLU A 100 -4.70 -11.76 -26.71
N LEU A 101 -5.43 -10.91 -27.45
CA LEU A 101 -6.43 -11.36 -28.40
C LEU A 101 -5.82 -12.15 -29.56
N GLN A 102 -4.67 -11.71 -30.08
CA GLN A 102 -3.94 -12.46 -31.11
C GLN A 102 -3.55 -13.85 -30.61
N ALA A 103 -2.94 -13.94 -29.41
CA ALA A 103 -2.60 -15.22 -28.81
C ALA A 103 -3.82 -16.12 -28.54
N ALA A 104 -4.96 -15.54 -28.14
CA ALA A 104 -6.20 -16.29 -27.96
C ALA A 104 -6.75 -16.84 -29.28
N ARG A 105 -6.66 -16.06 -30.37
CA ARG A 105 -7.06 -16.50 -31.72
C ARG A 105 -6.16 -17.60 -32.26
N GLU A 106 -4.85 -17.47 -32.06
CA GLU A 106 -3.88 -18.53 -32.41
C GLU A 106 -4.17 -19.82 -31.62
N THR A 107 -4.52 -19.71 -30.34
CA THR A 107 -4.91 -20.87 -29.51
C THR A 107 -6.20 -21.51 -30.03
N LEU A 108 -7.19 -20.71 -30.44
CA LEU A 108 -8.41 -21.21 -31.04
C LEU A 108 -8.12 -21.93 -32.36
N GLU A 109 -7.28 -21.35 -33.23
CA GLU A 109 -6.88 -21.97 -34.50
C GLU A 109 -6.18 -23.32 -34.27
N VAL A 110 -5.29 -23.41 -33.28
CA VAL A 110 -4.65 -24.68 -32.89
C VAL A 110 -5.68 -25.69 -32.36
N ALA A 111 -6.64 -25.25 -31.54
CA ALA A 111 -7.69 -26.12 -31.03
C ALA A 111 -8.65 -26.60 -32.13
N GLU A 112 -8.95 -25.76 -33.12
CA GLU A 112 -9.79 -26.10 -34.29
C GLU A 112 -9.08 -27.06 -35.23
N ASN A 113 -7.76 -26.92 -35.42
CA ASN A 113 -6.95 -27.80 -36.23
C ASN A 113 -6.59 -29.13 -35.54
N ALA A 114 -6.76 -29.21 -34.22
CA ALA A 114 -6.61 -30.46 -33.49
C ALA A 114 -7.72 -31.43 -33.93
N GLN A 115 -7.35 -32.60 -34.45
CA GLN A 115 -8.32 -33.59 -34.90
C GLN A 115 -9.14 -34.10 -33.72
N LYS A 116 -10.47 -34.04 -33.84
CA LYS A 116 -11.38 -34.75 -32.93
C LYS A 116 -11.05 -36.25 -32.99
N PRO A 117 -10.75 -36.92 -31.87
CA PRO A 117 -10.55 -38.36 -31.86
C PRO A 117 -11.81 -39.03 -32.43
N SER A 118 -11.68 -39.69 -33.57
CA SER A 118 -12.79 -40.30 -34.31
C SER A 118 -12.53 -41.80 -34.45
N VAL A 119 -13.60 -42.59 -34.28
CA VAL A 119 -13.59 -44.05 -34.35
C VAL A 119 -13.42 -44.48 -35.81
N GLN A 120 -12.22 -44.91 -36.20
CA GLN A 120 -11.99 -45.67 -37.43
C GLN A 120 -11.74 -47.17 -37.15
N THR A 121 -11.91 -47.64 -35.92
CA THR A 121 -11.59 -49.01 -35.51
C THR A 121 -12.74 -49.64 -34.74
N ASP A 122 -13.03 -50.91 -35.02
CA ASP A 122 -13.95 -51.81 -34.30
C ASP A 122 -13.49 -52.09 -32.84
N ALA A 123 -13.31 -51.03 -32.05
CA ALA A 123 -12.75 -51.09 -30.71
C ALA A 123 -13.86 -51.41 -29.69
N ALA A 124 -13.81 -52.59 -29.09
CA ALA A 124 -14.78 -53.05 -28.10
C ALA A 124 -14.54 -52.45 -26.71
N GLY A 125 -15.62 -52.00 -26.04
CA GLY A 125 -15.66 -51.77 -24.59
C GLY A 125 -14.83 -50.60 -24.05
N ALA A 126 -13.75 -50.90 -23.30
CA ALA A 126 -12.96 -49.90 -22.57
C ALA A 126 -12.21 -48.91 -23.46
N ALA A 127 -11.87 -49.31 -24.69
CA ALA A 127 -11.26 -48.41 -25.68
C ALA A 127 -12.26 -47.38 -26.23
N ALA A 128 -13.54 -47.74 -26.34
CA ALA A 128 -14.60 -46.80 -26.74
C ALA A 128 -14.83 -45.74 -25.64
N ALA A 129 -14.87 -46.13 -24.37
CA ALA A 129 -15.02 -45.19 -23.25
C ALA A 129 -13.84 -44.19 -23.15
N CYS A 130 -12.60 -44.64 -23.39
CA CYS A 130 -11.43 -43.77 -23.41
C CYS A 130 -11.44 -42.78 -24.61
N LEU A 131 -11.99 -43.20 -25.76
CA LEU A 131 -12.17 -42.31 -26.92
C LEU A 131 -13.27 -41.28 -26.70
N ASP A 132 -14.37 -41.66 -26.05
CA ASP A 132 -15.45 -40.73 -25.67
C ASP A 132 -14.95 -39.68 -24.65
N GLU A 133 -14.14 -40.10 -23.67
CA GLU A 133 -13.49 -39.20 -22.72
C GLU A 133 -12.50 -38.24 -23.43
N ALA A 134 -11.72 -38.75 -24.37
CA ALA A 134 -10.82 -37.94 -25.19
C ALA A 134 -11.59 -36.93 -26.07
N ALA A 135 -12.71 -37.35 -26.68
CA ALA A 135 -13.56 -36.48 -27.49
C ALA A 135 -14.21 -35.39 -26.66
N ALA A 136 -14.70 -35.70 -25.45
CA ALA A 136 -15.24 -34.73 -24.51
C ALA A 136 -14.17 -33.71 -24.07
N SER A 137 -12.95 -34.16 -23.79
CA SER A 137 -11.84 -33.27 -23.42
C SER A 137 -11.43 -32.31 -24.55
N TRP A 138 -11.50 -32.77 -25.81
CA TRP A 138 -11.25 -31.93 -26.99
C TRP A 138 -12.35 -30.89 -27.17
N GLU A 139 -13.62 -31.26 -27.02
CA GLU A 139 -14.75 -30.32 -27.10
C GLU A 139 -14.69 -29.27 -25.99
N GLU A 140 -14.32 -29.68 -24.77
CA GLU A 140 -14.12 -28.75 -23.65
C GLU A 140 -12.99 -27.76 -23.94
N HIS A 141 -11.84 -28.23 -24.44
CA HIS A 141 -10.71 -27.37 -24.79
C HIS A 141 -11.09 -26.36 -25.88
N LEU A 142 -11.80 -26.79 -26.93
CA LEU A 142 -12.28 -25.90 -27.99
C LEU A 142 -13.29 -24.86 -27.47
N SER A 143 -14.21 -25.29 -26.60
CA SER A 143 -15.17 -24.39 -25.95
C SER A 143 -14.46 -23.32 -25.11
N LEU A 144 -13.47 -23.73 -24.30
CA LEU A 144 -12.64 -22.82 -23.50
C LEU A 144 -11.87 -21.84 -24.38
N ALA A 145 -11.28 -22.30 -25.49
CA ALA A 145 -10.55 -21.44 -26.43
C ALA A 145 -11.48 -20.38 -27.05
N ARG A 146 -12.69 -20.75 -27.47
CA ARG A 146 -13.71 -19.81 -27.96
C ARG A 146 -14.10 -18.79 -26.91
N GLN A 147 -14.36 -19.25 -25.69
CA GLN A 147 -14.70 -18.37 -24.57
C GLN A 147 -13.56 -17.39 -24.28
N ARG A 148 -12.30 -17.84 -24.38
CA ARG A 148 -11.11 -17.00 -24.18
C ARG A 148 -11.00 -15.90 -25.23
N VAL A 149 -11.29 -16.19 -26.50
CA VAL A 149 -11.35 -15.19 -27.57
C VAL A 149 -12.41 -14.14 -27.25
N VAL A 150 -13.62 -14.55 -26.88
CA VAL A 150 -14.71 -13.63 -26.53
C VAL A 150 -14.31 -12.71 -25.36
N TYR A 151 -13.69 -13.24 -24.31
CA TYR A 151 -13.19 -12.41 -23.20
C TYR A 151 -12.08 -11.46 -23.62
N ALA A 152 -11.14 -11.91 -24.46
CA ALA A 152 -10.06 -11.07 -24.95
C ALA A 152 -10.60 -9.92 -25.84
N GLU A 153 -11.65 -10.15 -26.63
CA GLU A 153 -12.32 -9.11 -27.41
C GLU A 153 -13.01 -8.07 -26.52
N GLN A 154 -13.75 -8.51 -25.49
CA GLN A 154 -14.38 -7.61 -24.53
C GLN A 154 -13.35 -6.75 -23.79
N GLU A 155 -12.24 -7.35 -23.34
CA GLU A 155 -11.17 -6.62 -22.66
C GLU A 155 -10.46 -5.63 -23.61
N LEU A 156 -10.29 -6.01 -24.88
CA LEU A 156 -9.75 -5.12 -25.90
C LEU A 156 -10.65 -3.89 -26.11
N GLU A 157 -11.96 -4.07 -26.22
CA GLU A 157 -12.92 -2.97 -26.36
C GLU A 157 -12.87 -2.02 -25.15
N ARG A 158 -12.78 -2.58 -23.93
CA ARG A 158 -12.61 -1.81 -22.69
C ARG A 158 -11.33 -0.96 -22.74
N CYS A 159 -10.19 -1.58 -23.04
CA CYS A 159 -8.91 -0.87 -23.15
C CYS A 159 -8.90 0.17 -24.27
N ARG A 160 -9.57 -0.11 -25.41
CA ARG A 160 -9.72 0.84 -26.51
C ARG A 160 -10.46 2.09 -26.06
N TYR A 161 -11.58 1.91 -25.37
CA TYR A 161 -12.38 3.03 -24.85
C TYR A 161 -11.56 3.88 -23.88
N GLU A 162 -10.86 3.26 -22.93
CA GLU A 162 -10.00 3.98 -21.97
C GLU A 162 -8.87 4.75 -22.67
N HIS A 163 -8.20 4.13 -23.65
CA HIS A 163 -7.16 4.79 -24.42
C HIS A 163 -7.70 6.02 -25.19
N GLN A 164 -8.88 5.90 -25.82
CA GLN A 164 -9.52 7.02 -26.51
C GLN A 164 -9.91 8.14 -25.54
N LEU A 165 -10.46 7.79 -24.37
CA LEU A 165 -10.85 8.75 -23.34
C LEU A 165 -9.65 9.56 -22.85
N HIS A 166 -8.57 8.87 -22.45
CA HIS A 166 -7.37 9.54 -21.95
C HIS A 166 -6.64 10.32 -23.05
N SER A 167 -6.64 9.84 -24.28
CA SER A 167 -6.08 10.58 -25.43
C SER A 167 -6.83 11.90 -25.69
N LYS A 168 -8.17 11.90 -25.58
CA LYS A 168 -8.97 13.13 -25.68
C LYS A 168 -8.67 14.11 -24.54
N GLN A 169 -8.51 13.61 -23.31
CA GLN A 169 -8.13 14.44 -22.16
C GLN A 169 -6.75 15.08 -22.37
N TYR A 170 -5.78 14.30 -22.87
CA TYR A 170 -4.45 14.81 -23.21
C TYR A 170 -4.47 15.89 -24.30
N SER A 171 -5.25 15.70 -25.38
CA SER A 171 -5.40 16.71 -26.45
C SER A 171 -5.96 18.00 -25.88
N LYS A 172 -7.06 17.92 -25.13
CA LYS A 172 -7.70 19.08 -24.49
C LYS A 172 -6.74 19.81 -23.55
N ALA A 173 -5.99 19.07 -22.72
CA ALA A 173 -5.03 19.66 -21.80
C ALA A 173 -3.87 20.35 -22.55
N SER A 174 -3.44 19.79 -23.67
CA SER A 174 -2.38 20.33 -24.53
C SER A 174 -2.82 21.61 -25.25
N GLU A 175 -4.05 21.64 -25.78
CA GLU A 175 -4.63 22.84 -26.40
C GLU A 175 -4.77 24.00 -25.40
N GLN A 176 -5.27 23.71 -24.20
CA GLN A 176 -5.36 24.68 -23.12
C GLN A 176 -3.97 25.23 -22.73
N LEU A 177 -2.96 24.36 -22.64
CA LEU A 177 -1.60 24.78 -22.35
C LEU A 177 -1.03 25.67 -23.47
N ALA A 178 -1.25 25.32 -24.74
CA ALA A 178 -0.83 26.12 -25.88
C ALA A 178 -1.49 27.51 -25.86
N SER A 179 -2.79 27.59 -25.56
CA SER A 179 -3.51 28.86 -25.40
C SER A 179 -2.91 29.73 -24.29
N LEU A 180 -2.60 29.14 -23.13
CA LEU A 180 -1.99 29.87 -22.01
C LEU A 180 -0.57 30.34 -22.33
N LYS A 181 0.23 29.49 -23.01
CA LYS A 181 1.58 29.83 -23.45
C LYS A 181 1.56 31.05 -24.38
N ALA A 182 0.68 31.04 -25.38
CA ALA A 182 0.54 32.15 -26.33
C ALA A 182 0.12 33.47 -25.65
N LYS A 183 -0.74 33.40 -24.63
CA LYS A 183 -1.25 34.58 -23.91
C LYS A 183 -0.24 35.19 -22.93
N GLN A 184 0.68 34.41 -22.36
CA GLN A 184 1.49 34.80 -21.20
C GLN A 184 2.99 34.55 -21.35
N GLU A 185 3.51 34.38 -22.57
CA GLU A 185 4.90 33.97 -22.84
C GLU A 185 5.97 34.74 -22.03
N ARG A 186 5.96 36.08 -22.08
CA ARG A 186 6.92 36.92 -21.33
C ARG A 186 6.84 36.73 -19.81
N LEU A 187 5.62 36.49 -19.30
CA LEU A 187 5.37 36.31 -17.88
C LEU A 187 5.82 34.92 -17.41
N ILE A 188 5.62 33.90 -18.25
CA ILE A 188 6.14 32.55 -18.04
C ILE A 188 7.67 32.58 -17.96
N GLU A 189 8.34 33.27 -18.89
CA GLU A 189 9.81 33.38 -18.90
C GLU A 189 10.33 34.07 -17.63
N SER A 190 9.71 35.18 -17.25
CA SER A 190 10.10 35.91 -16.03
C SER A 190 9.90 35.10 -14.74
N CYS A 191 8.93 34.17 -14.71
CA CYS A 191 8.63 33.36 -13.52
C CYS A 191 9.29 31.97 -13.53
N ARG A 192 9.85 31.54 -14.66
CA ARG A 192 10.52 30.26 -14.85
C ARG A 192 11.48 29.87 -13.72
N PRO A 193 12.45 30.72 -13.30
CA PRO A 193 13.41 30.33 -12.25
C PRO A 193 12.74 30.02 -10.90
N PHE A 194 11.60 30.64 -10.59
CA PHE A 194 10.86 30.33 -9.37
C PHE A 194 10.22 28.95 -9.43
N TYR A 195 9.55 28.62 -10.54
CA TYR A 195 8.86 27.34 -10.70
C TYR A 195 9.84 26.18 -10.90
N GLU A 196 10.96 26.38 -11.58
CA GLU A 196 12.02 25.37 -11.69
C GLU A 196 12.64 25.03 -10.33
N LEU A 197 12.96 26.05 -9.52
CA LEU A 197 13.47 25.81 -8.17
C LEU A 197 12.42 25.13 -7.29
N LYS A 198 11.15 25.59 -7.35
CA LYS A 198 10.04 24.97 -6.61
C LYS A 198 9.94 23.48 -6.94
N MET A 199 9.90 23.13 -8.23
CA MET A 199 9.82 21.75 -8.69
C MET A 199 11.04 20.92 -8.27
N ALA A 200 12.25 21.48 -8.33
CA ALA A 200 13.46 20.78 -7.90
C ALA A 200 13.43 20.48 -6.40
N ARG A 201 13.06 21.47 -5.57
CA ARG A 201 12.94 21.29 -4.11
C ARG A 201 11.81 20.32 -3.76
N GLU A 202 10.67 20.37 -4.44
CA GLU A 202 9.57 19.42 -4.24
C GLU A 202 10.00 17.99 -4.51
N ARG A 203 10.74 17.72 -5.59
CA ARG A 203 11.27 16.37 -5.88
C ARG A 203 12.17 15.85 -4.76
N THR A 204 13.15 16.63 -4.32
CA THR A 204 14.04 16.24 -3.22
C THR A 204 13.26 15.98 -1.92
N LEU A 205 12.24 16.79 -1.63
CA LEU A 205 11.41 16.58 -0.45
C LEU A 205 10.58 15.30 -0.56
N THR A 206 9.97 15.02 -1.71
CA THR A 206 9.24 13.77 -1.95
C THR A 206 10.15 12.54 -1.80
N GLU A 207 11.37 12.59 -2.35
CA GLU A 207 12.37 11.51 -2.20
C GLU A 207 12.73 11.25 -0.72
N LEU A 208 12.92 12.32 0.06
CA LEU A 208 13.19 12.21 1.50
C LEU A 208 11.97 11.70 2.29
N GLU A 209 10.75 12.08 1.90
CA GLU A 209 9.53 11.55 2.50
C GLU A 209 9.35 10.06 2.22
N ASP A 210 9.57 9.62 0.98
CA ASP A 210 9.53 8.21 0.60
C ASP A 210 10.59 7.41 1.37
N ARG A 211 11.82 7.95 1.49
CA ARG A 211 12.87 7.33 2.32
C ARG A 211 12.45 7.23 3.78
N ARG A 212 11.89 8.30 4.36
CA ARG A 212 11.38 8.32 5.73
C ARG A 212 10.27 7.28 5.94
N GLN A 213 9.37 7.13 4.98
CA GLN A 213 8.32 6.11 5.02
C GLN A 213 8.92 4.70 4.99
N GLN A 214 9.84 4.43 4.07
CA GLN A 214 10.53 3.13 3.97
C GLN A 214 11.29 2.78 5.26
N LEU A 215 12.00 3.75 5.85
CA LEU A 215 12.71 3.56 7.12
C LEU A 215 11.74 3.26 8.27
N THR A 216 10.61 3.96 8.31
CA THR A 216 9.56 3.74 9.31
C THR A 216 8.95 2.32 9.19
N GLU A 217 8.65 1.89 7.96
CA GLU A 217 8.13 0.54 7.68
C GLU A 217 9.14 -0.54 8.07
N ARG A 218 10.42 -0.36 7.70
CA ARG A 218 11.52 -1.27 8.08
C ARG A 218 11.70 -1.33 9.59
N LEU A 219 11.68 -0.19 10.28
CA LEU A 219 11.76 -0.11 11.74
C LEU A 219 10.59 -0.85 12.41
N GLY A 220 9.37 -0.65 11.90
CA GLY A 220 8.18 -1.38 12.35
C GLY A 220 8.30 -2.89 12.10
N GLY A 221 8.90 -3.31 10.98
CA GLY A 221 9.23 -4.71 10.69
C GLY A 221 10.22 -5.31 11.69
N GLN A 222 11.33 -4.62 11.96
CA GLN A 222 12.36 -5.10 12.90
C GLN A 222 11.87 -5.13 14.34
N LYS A 223 11.10 -4.14 14.79
CA LYS A 223 10.45 -4.17 16.11
C LYS A 223 9.50 -5.36 16.26
N ARG A 224 8.76 -5.73 15.21
CA ARG A 224 7.91 -6.93 15.20
C ARG A 224 8.74 -8.21 15.27
N ALA A 225 9.82 -8.31 14.48
CA ALA A 225 10.73 -9.45 14.52
C ALA A 225 11.38 -9.64 15.90
N HIS A 226 11.82 -8.54 16.54
CA HIS A 226 12.33 -8.55 17.91
C HIS A 226 11.30 -9.09 18.91
N LYS A 227 10.06 -8.55 18.88
CA LYS A 227 8.96 -9.03 19.74
C LYS A 227 8.65 -10.51 19.50
N GLN A 228 8.58 -10.95 18.25
CA GLN A 228 8.31 -12.34 17.91
C GLN A 228 9.42 -13.28 18.41
N ALA A 229 10.69 -12.88 18.31
CA ALA A 229 11.81 -13.66 18.81
C ALA A 229 11.80 -13.74 20.36
N MET A 230 11.43 -12.67 21.06
CA MET A 230 11.21 -12.67 22.51
C MET A 230 10.07 -13.62 22.90
N SER A 231 8.90 -13.54 22.27
CA SER A 231 7.79 -14.48 22.54
C SER A 231 8.16 -15.93 22.21
N SER A 232 9.01 -16.15 21.19
CA SER A 232 9.53 -17.50 20.90
C SER A 232 10.46 -18.00 22.01
N LEU A 233 11.26 -17.15 22.63
CA LEU A 233 12.06 -17.51 23.81
C LEU A 233 11.18 -17.82 25.02
N GLU A 234 10.15 -17.02 25.26
CA GLU A 234 9.16 -17.25 26.33
C GLU A 234 8.46 -18.60 26.15
N ALA A 235 8.04 -18.94 24.92
CA ALA A 235 7.45 -20.23 24.60
C ALA A 235 8.42 -21.39 24.85
N ILE A 236 9.69 -21.26 24.43
CA ILE A 236 10.73 -22.25 24.72
C ILE A 236 10.95 -22.42 26.23
N SER A 237 10.93 -21.32 26.98
CA SER A 237 11.06 -21.33 28.44
C SER A 237 9.87 -22.07 29.07
N SER A 238 8.64 -21.71 28.70
CA SER A 238 7.40 -22.35 29.18
C SER A 238 7.39 -23.86 28.89
N ASP A 239 7.74 -24.27 27.67
CA ASP A 239 7.87 -25.68 27.27
C ASP A 239 8.86 -26.45 28.16
N MET A 240 9.97 -25.81 28.52
CA MET A 240 10.97 -26.40 29.40
C MET A 240 10.42 -26.59 30.82
N HIS A 241 9.70 -25.60 31.34
CA HIS A 241 9.05 -25.67 32.65
C HIS A 241 7.97 -26.75 32.68
N MET A 242 7.03 -26.75 31.73
CA MET A 242 5.96 -27.77 31.68
C MET A 242 6.52 -29.19 31.63
N ARG A 243 7.60 -29.43 30.88
CA ARG A 243 8.23 -30.76 30.82
C ARG A 243 8.95 -31.15 32.09
N ARG A 244 9.50 -30.19 32.85
CA ARG A 244 10.06 -30.46 34.18
C ARG A 244 8.94 -30.85 35.16
N LEU A 245 7.80 -30.13 35.13
CA LEU A 245 6.63 -30.48 35.93
C LEU A 245 6.11 -31.89 35.58
N GLN A 246 5.96 -32.21 34.30
CA GLN A 246 5.57 -33.55 33.84
C GLN A 246 6.55 -34.66 34.23
N GLN A 247 7.84 -34.34 34.42
CA GLN A 247 8.84 -35.31 34.89
C GLN A 247 8.83 -35.48 36.41
N GLN A 248 8.30 -34.50 37.15
CA GLN A 248 8.12 -34.56 38.60
C GLN A 248 6.81 -35.28 38.98
N VAL A 249 5.79 -35.25 38.13
CA VAL A 249 4.55 -36.04 38.29
C VAL A 249 4.80 -37.46 37.78
N SER A 250 5.16 -38.37 38.69
CA SER A 250 5.18 -39.82 38.40
C SER A 250 3.77 -40.42 38.53
N PRO A 251 3.41 -41.47 37.75
CA PRO A 251 2.09 -42.09 37.77
C PRO A 251 1.85 -43.01 38.99
N ALA A 252 2.35 -42.65 40.16
CA ALA A 252 2.18 -43.42 41.40
C ALA A 252 1.19 -42.78 42.40
N ASP A 253 0.84 -41.51 42.26
CA ASP A 253 -0.08 -40.84 43.20
C ASP A 253 -1.36 -40.41 42.50
N HIS A 254 -2.28 -41.36 42.35
CA HIS A 254 -3.71 -41.05 42.25
C HIS A 254 -4.24 -40.77 43.66
N VAL A 255 -3.78 -39.70 44.30
CA VAL A 255 -4.44 -39.22 45.52
C VAL A 255 -5.23 -37.99 45.15
N SER A 256 -6.55 -38.14 45.32
CA SER A 256 -7.59 -37.13 45.22
C SER A 256 -7.15 -35.81 45.83
N ILE A 257 -6.75 -34.84 45.00
CA ILE A 257 -6.64 -33.45 45.45
C ILE A 257 -8.02 -32.83 45.28
N SER A 258 -8.80 -32.97 46.35
CA SER A 258 -10.01 -32.20 46.58
C SER A 258 -9.66 -30.72 46.57
N LEU A 259 -10.39 -29.94 45.77
CA LEU A 259 -10.43 -28.50 45.92
C LEU A 259 -10.98 -28.17 47.31
N THR A 260 -10.15 -27.60 48.17
CA THR A 260 -10.61 -26.65 49.18
C THR A 260 -9.73 -25.43 49.06
N ALA A 261 -10.36 -24.35 48.60
CA ALA A 261 -9.83 -23.01 48.68
C ALA A 261 -9.45 -22.73 50.14
N ASP A 262 -8.26 -22.18 50.35
CA ASP A 262 -8.07 -21.13 51.35
C ASP A 262 -6.96 -20.21 50.88
N ALA A 263 -7.34 -18.95 50.78
CA ALA A 263 -6.50 -17.81 50.52
C ALA A 263 -5.68 -17.48 51.77
N GLU A 264 -4.63 -16.69 51.55
CA GLU A 264 -3.88 -15.97 52.59
C GLU A 264 -2.92 -16.80 53.45
N SER A 265 -1.64 -16.75 53.07
CA SER A 265 -0.59 -16.13 53.90
C SER A 265 0.77 -16.72 53.51
N MET A 266 1.64 -15.90 52.92
CA MET A 266 3.09 -15.84 53.13
C MET A 266 3.67 -14.85 52.12
N ARG A 267 3.54 -13.57 52.46
CA ARG A 267 4.48 -12.52 52.02
C ARG A 267 5.65 -12.56 52.99
N SER A 268 6.88 -12.72 52.50
CA SER A 268 8.09 -12.19 53.13
C SER A 268 9.27 -12.27 52.14
N ASP A 269 9.70 -11.08 51.75
CA ASP A 269 11.08 -10.61 51.54
C ASP A 269 12.03 -11.34 50.60
N CYS A 270 12.21 -10.72 49.43
CA CYS A 270 13.51 -10.63 48.76
C CYS A 270 13.77 -9.15 48.42
N SER A 271 14.57 -8.50 49.26
CA SER A 271 15.03 -7.13 49.09
C SER A 271 16.08 -7.03 47.98
N GLU A 272 15.86 -6.04 47.12
CA GLU A 272 16.83 -5.00 46.72
C GLU A 272 18.28 -5.41 46.38
N GLU A 273 18.53 -5.73 45.10
CA GLU A 273 19.74 -5.25 44.42
C GLU A 273 19.56 -5.31 42.89
N SER A 274 19.12 -4.21 42.28
CA SER A 274 19.37 -3.81 40.87
C SER A 274 18.57 -2.56 40.53
N ARG A 275 18.95 -1.42 41.12
CA ARG A 275 18.61 -0.10 40.60
C ARG A 275 19.82 0.45 39.86
N GLN A 276 19.87 0.24 38.55
CA GLN A 276 20.42 1.18 37.59
C GLN A 276 20.11 0.68 36.17
N LEU A 277 19.11 1.30 35.55
CA LEU A 277 18.99 1.57 34.11
C LEU A 277 17.65 2.30 33.91
N THR A 278 17.67 3.59 34.19
CA THR A 278 16.56 4.51 33.96
C THR A 278 16.42 4.75 32.46
N LEU A 279 15.29 4.35 31.86
CA LEU A 279 14.80 4.88 30.58
C LEU A 279 13.53 5.71 30.86
N PRO A 280 13.32 6.84 30.16
CA PRO A 280 12.21 7.77 30.41
C PRO A 280 10.83 7.19 30.00
N PRO A 281 9.72 7.74 30.54
CA PRO A 281 8.40 7.12 30.47
C PRO A 281 7.77 7.19 29.07
N ALA A 282 7.17 6.07 28.66
CA ALA A 282 6.33 5.96 27.49
C ALA A 282 4.95 6.61 27.74
N ALA A 283 4.50 7.40 26.77
CA ALA A 283 3.13 7.93 26.68
C ALA A 283 2.11 6.81 26.35
N PRO A 284 0.84 6.94 26.78
CA PRO A 284 -0.14 5.86 26.73
C PRO A 284 -0.68 5.58 25.32
N SER A 285 -0.89 4.29 25.02
CA SER A 285 -1.58 3.79 23.83
C SER A 285 -3.09 4.02 23.87
N SER A 286 -3.61 4.49 22.75
CA SER A 286 -5.01 4.52 22.29
C SER A 286 -4.92 4.94 20.81
N ALA A 287 -5.48 4.31 19.77
CA ALA A 287 -6.54 3.34 19.62
C ALA A 287 -6.41 2.62 18.26
N SER A 288 -7.14 1.51 18.12
CA SER A 288 -7.62 0.77 16.93
C SER A 288 -7.11 1.12 15.52
N VAL A 289 -6.62 0.09 14.81
CA VAL A 289 -6.60 0.04 13.34
C VAL A 289 -7.22 -1.31 12.88
N PRO A 290 -8.20 -1.31 11.95
CA PRO A 290 -8.89 -2.52 11.45
C PRO A 290 -8.07 -3.29 10.39
N PRO A 291 -8.49 -4.52 9.99
CA PRO A 291 -7.67 -5.40 9.16
C PRO A 291 -7.57 -4.93 7.70
N SER A 292 -6.40 -5.12 7.12
CA SER A 292 -6.05 -4.84 5.73
C SER A 292 -6.51 -5.98 4.80
N PRO A 293 -7.07 -5.68 3.60
CA PRO A 293 -7.21 -6.67 2.55
C PRO A 293 -5.97 -6.70 1.64
N ALA A 294 -5.77 -7.88 1.06
CA ALA A 294 -4.65 -8.27 0.23
C ALA A 294 -4.62 -7.60 -1.16
N ARG A 295 -3.42 -7.66 -1.75
CA ARG A 295 -3.08 -7.55 -3.19
C ARG A 295 -3.37 -6.22 -3.89
N GLY A 296 -2.29 -5.52 -4.26
CA GLY A 296 -2.34 -4.44 -5.23
C GLY A 296 -0.95 -3.94 -5.60
N ARG A 297 -0.42 -4.47 -6.71
CA ARG A 297 0.40 -3.79 -7.72
C ARG A 297 1.16 -2.54 -7.24
N ILE A 298 2.48 -2.64 -7.11
CA ILE A 298 3.38 -1.48 -7.06
C ILE A 298 3.29 -0.78 -8.42
N VAL A 299 2.33 0.14 -8.55
CA VAL A 299 2.30 1.07 -9.67
C VAL A 299 3.34 2.13 -9.31
N SER A 300 4.34 2.27 -10.18
CA SER A 300 5.35 3.32 -10.11
C SER A 300 4.67 4.66 -9.85
N ARG A 301 4.86 5.20 -8.64
CA ARG A 301 4.26 6.45 -8.16
C ARG A 301 4.93 7.69 -8.77
N LEU A 302 5.44 7.57 -9.99
CA LEU A 302 6.08 8.65 -10.73
C LEU A 302 4.99 9.39 -11.53
N GLY A 303 4.13 10.11 -10.81
CA GLY A 303 3.03 10.88 -11.44
C GLY A 303 2.28 11.80 -10.47
N HIS A 304 2.61 11.76 -9.19
CA HIS A 304 1.96 12.58 -8.18
C HIS A 304 2.92 13.63 -7.63
N VAL A 305 3.10 14.72 -8.37
CA VAL A 305 3.51 15.98 -7.76
C VAL A 305 2.25 16.60 -7.17
N THR A 306 1.74 16.06 -6.05
CA THR A 306 1.03 16.94 -5.13
C THR A 306 2.06 17.94 -4.68
N GLU A 307 1.78 19.22 -4.89
CA GLU A 307 2.51 20.28 -4.21
C GLU A 307 2.62 19.88 -2.74
N HIS A 308 3.85 19.83 -2.22
CA HIS A 308 4.06 19.47 -0.84
C HIS A 308 3.27 20.48 0.02
N PRO A 309 2.35 20.06 0.92
CA PRO A 309 1.43 20.97 1.62
C PRO A 309 2.14 22.14 2.31
N LEU A 310 3.38 21.91 2.76
CA LEU A 310 4.23 22.90 3.42
C LEU A 310 4.87 23.95 2.50
N LEU A 311 4.86 23.76 1.17
CA LEU A 311 5.29 24.74 0.16
C LEU A 311 4.12 25.49 -0.49
N GLN A 312 2.87 25.15 -0.16
CA GLN A 312 1.70 25.90 -0.61
C GLN A 312 1.65 27.30 0.01
N SER A 313 2.11 27.48 1.26
CA SER A 313 2.10 28.78 1.94
C SER A 313 3.05 29.82 1.32
N VAL A 314 4.15 29.39 0.69
CA VAL A 314 5.04 30.31 -0.04
C VAL A 314 4.45 30.75 -1.38
N SER A 315 3.50 29.98 -1.93
CA SER A 315 2.79 30.27 -3.18
C SER A 315 1.50 31.07 -2.93
N GLY A 316 0.84 30.86 -1.79
CA GLY A 316 -0.42 31.52 -1.41
C GLY A 316 -0.31 32.25 -0.06
N LEU A 317 0.23 33.47 -0.08
CA LEU A 317 -0.12 34.45 0.95
C LEU A 317 -1.24 35.31 0.38
N SER A 318 -2.46 34.74 0.37
CA SER A 318 -3.67 35.55 0.37
C SER A 318 -3.91 35.96 1.82
N ALA A 319 -4.25 37.23 2.02
CA ALA A 319 -4.46 37.84 3.32
C ALA A 319 -5.42 37.02 4.19
N SER A 320 -5.03 36.79 5.44
CA SER A 320 -5.90 36.38 6.51
C SER A 320 -6.97 37.46 6.74
N SER A 321 -8.16 37.28 6.17
CA SER A 321 -9.37 37.97 6.61
C SER A 321 -10.13 37.06 7.58
N SER A 322 -10.07 37.46 8.84
CA SER A 322 -10.94 37.03 9.94
C SER A 322 -12.42 37.02 9.56
N SER A 323 -13.11 35.92 9.82
CA SER A 323 -14.56 35.92 10.05
C SER A 323 -14.91 34.98 11.20
N LYS A 324 -15.28 35.61 12.32
CA LYS A 324 -16.04 35.01 13.42
C LYS A 324 -17.45 34.69 12.91
N SER A 325 -17.98 33.52 13.26
CA SER A 325 -19.42 33.23 13.39
C SER A 325 -19.54 31.82 13.99
N SER A 326 -19.66 31.64 15.31
CA SER A 326 -20.89 31.70 16.14
C SER A 326 -21.95 30.64 15.78
N ASN A 327 -22.00 29.60 16.59
CA ASN A 327 -23.11 28.64 16.72
C ASN A 327 -24.43 29.32 17.12
N ALA A 328 -25.55 28.84 16.54
CA ALA A 328 -26.89 28.66 17.15
C ALA A 328 -27.84 28.15 16.04
N ALA A 329 -28.33 26.91 16.07
CA ALA A 329 -29.46 26.38 16.84
C ALA A 329 -30.74 26.24 15.99
N ALA A 330 -31.45 25.14 16.25
CA ALA A 330 -32.58 24.58 15.52
C ALA A 330 -33.83 25.46 15.41
N ALA A 331 -34.65 25.23 14.37
CA ALA A 331 -36.11 25.14 14.49
C ALA A 331 -36.76 24.54 13.22
N THR A 332 -37.69 23.63 13.48
CA THR A 332 -38.65 22.90 12.63
C THR A 332 -39.76 23.77 12.02
N ALA A 333 -40.21 23.45 10.79
CA ALA A 333 -41.63 23.37 10.34
C ALA A 333 -41.66 23.23 8.79
N ALA A 334 -42.10 22.11 8.22
CA ALA A 334 -43.47 21.81 7.77
C ALA A 334 -44.00 22.71 6.61
N ALA A 335 -44.03 22.18 5.38
CA ALA A 335 -45.01 22.50 4.34
C ALA A 335 -44.92 21.48 3.18
N ALA A 336 -46.06 20.88 2.84
CA ALA A 336 -46.25 19.82 1.84
C ALA A 336 -46.18 20.31 0.37
N PRO A 337 -45.95 19.43 -0.62
CA PRO A 337 -46.29 19.68 -2.01
C PRO A 337 -47.64 19.04 -2.42
N PRO A 338 -48.44 19.67 -3.29
CA PRO A 338 -49.69 19.11 -3.77
C PRO A 338 -49.52 18.13 -4.94
N SER A 339 -50.50 17.25 -4.98
CA SER A 339 -50.78 16.12 -5.86
C SER A 339 -51.02 16.49 -7.33
N SER A 340 -50.59 15.60 -8.21
CA SER A 340 -51.11 15.39 -9.57
C SER A 340 -52.60 15.06 -9.59
N PRO A 341 -53.29 15.30 -10.71
CA PRO A 341 -54.22 14.30 -11.22
C PRO A 341 -54.04 13.96 -12.71
N THR A 342 -54.32 12.69 -13.00
CA THR A 342 -54.37 11.97 -14.28
C THR A 342 -55.75 12.17 -14.99
N PRO A 343 -56.22 11.31 -15.93
CA PRO A 343 -56.38 11.59 -17.36
C PRO A 343 -57.84 11.50 -17.87
N ALA A 344 -58.00 11.48 -19.20
CA ALA A 344 -59.16 11.00 -19.99
C ALA A 344 -60.30 11.99 -20.30
N ASP A 345 -60.47 12.31 -21.59
CA ASP A 345 -61.59 11.89 -22.46
C ASP A 345 -61.89 12.94 -23.55
N ALA A 346 -62.26 12.40 -24.72
CA ALA A 346 -62.68 13.01 -26.00
C ALA A 346 -61.58 13.36 -27.01
#